data_AF-A0A242BF35-F1
#
_entry.id   AF-A0A242BF35-F1
#
_cell.length_a   1.000
_cell.length_b   1.000
_cell.length_c   1.000
_cell.angle_alpha   90.00
_cell.angle_beta   90.00
_cell.angle_gamma   90.00
#
_symmetry.space_group_name_H-M   'P 1'
#
loop_
_entity.id
_entity.type
_entity.pdbx_description
1 polymer ?
#
loop_
_entity_poly.entity_id
_entity_poly.type
_entity_poly.pdbx_seq_one_letter_code
_entity_poly.pdbx_strand_id
1 'polypeptide(L)'
;MEEVESDIKKEIQTQVREILRKQGYLVDSYFEGDYKTWIGVYARPEDKPTYLDPATSEDAYLQNKYRIDGFKQDFVEWFEWSIEDGVVQS
;
A
#
# COMPACT_ATOMS: atom_id res chain seq x y z
N MET A 1 24.20 -12.12 -0.93
CA MET A 1 23.79 -11.13 -1.93
C MET A 1 22.27 -11.04 -1.99
N GLU A 2 21.57 -12.17 -2.10
CA GLU A 2 20.10 -12.23 -2.07
C GLU A 2 19.47 -11.78 -0.73
N GLU A 3 20.07 -12.13 0.42
CA GLU A 3 19.60 -11.67 1.73
C GLU A 3 19.69 -10.14 1.88
N VAL A 4 20.82 -9.55 1.47
CA VAL A 4 21.04 -8.09 1.51
C VAL A 4 20.05 -7.34 0.62
N GLU A 5 19.78 -7.85 -0.58
CA GLU A 5 18.74 -7.27 -1.45
C GLU A 5 17.34 -7.40 -0.83
N SER A 6 17.06 -8.48 -0.11
CA SER A 6 15.78 -8.67 0.58
C SER A 6 15.59 -7.68 1.74
N ASP A 7 16.67 -7.35 2.44
CA ASP A 7 16.63 -6.42 3.58
C ASP A 7 16.44 -4.98 3.14
N ILE A 8 17.14 -4.55 2.07
CA ILE A 8 16.95 -3.23 1.46
C ILE A 8 15.48 -3.06 1.00
N LYS A 9 14.92 -4.06 0.32
CA LYS A 9 13.51 -4.02 -0.11
C LYS A 9 12.56 -3.83 1.06
N LYS A 10 12.75 -4.56 2.16
CA LYS A 10 11.93 -4.43 3.37
C LYS A 10 12.05 -3.05 4.01
N GLU A 11 13.24 -2.48 4.04
CA GLU A 11 13.49 -1.15 4.59
C GLU A 11 12.78 -0.07 3.78
N ILE A 12 12.93 -0.08 2.45
CA ILE A 12 12.22 0.84 1.54
C ILE A 12 10.70 0.71 1.69
N GLN A 13 10.16 -0.52 1.69
CA GLN A 13 8.71 -0.70 1.88
C GLN A 13 8.24 -0.23 3.26
N THR A 14 9.08 -0.30 4.29
CA THR A 14 8.76 0.20 5.63
C THR A 14 8.65 1.72 5.62
N GLN A 15 9.62 2.41 4.99
CA GLN A 15 9.56 3.87 4.79
C GLN A 15 8.27 4.29 4.07
N VAL A 16 7.90 3.62 2.97
CA VAL A 16 6.65 3.92 2.25
C VAL A 16 5.42 3.71 3.13
N ARG A 17 5.34 2.61 3.88
CA ARG A 17 4.21 2.36 4.79
C ARG A 17 4.09 3.43 5.87
N GLU A 18 5.21 3.95 6.38
CA GLU A 18 5.21 5.03 7.36
C GLU A 18 4.75 6.37 6.74
N ILE A 19 5.18 6.68 5.52
CA ILE A 19 4.74 7.87 4.78
C ILE A 19 3.22 7.81 4.56
N LEU A 20 2.72 6.71 4.01
CA LEU A 20 1.28 6.52 3.76
C LEU A 20 0.46 6.58 5.04
N ARG A 21 0.90 5.94 6.13
CA ARG A 21 0.21 6.01 7.42
C ARG A 21 0.11 7.44 7.95
N LYS A 22 1.18 8.25 7.83
CA LYS A 22 1.14 9.67 8.21
C LYS A 22 0.16 10.48 7.37
N GLN A 23 -0.14 10.03 6.15
CA GLN A 23 -1.12 10.63 5.24
C GLN A 23 -2.53 10.05 5.40
N GLY A 24 -2.75 9.06 6.27
CA GLY A 24 -4.05 8.41 6.47
C GLY A 24 -4.37 7.32 5.44
N TYR A 25 -3.35 6.70 4.84
CA TYR A 25 -3.49 5.65 3.83
C TYR A 25 -2.90 4.31 4.29
N LEU A 26 -3.49 3.22 3.81
CA LEU A 26 -3.04 1.83 3.99
C LEU A 26 -2.78 1.18 2.64
N VAL A 27 -1.68 0.41 2.55
CA VAL A 27 -1.32 -0.36 1.36
C VAL A 27 -2.38 -1.41 1.06
N ASP A 28 -2.79 -1.52 -0.21
CA ASP A 28 -3.83 -2.45 -0.69
C ASP A 28 -3.37 -3.32 -1.86
N SER A 29 -2.06 -3.31 -2.19
CA SER A 29 -1.47 -4.17 -3.22
C SER A 29 -0.04 -4.61 -2.88
N TYR A 30 0.56 -5.38 -3.79
CA TYR A 30 2.01 -5.59 -3.78
C TYR A 30 2.74 -4.31 -4.20
N PHE A 31 3.94 -4.14 -3.66
CA PHE A 31 4.86 -3.08 -4.07
C PHE A 31 5.50 -3.41 -5.42
N GLU A 32 5.54 -2.42 -6.29
CA GLU A 32 6.21 -2.47 -7.58
C GLU A 32 7.39 -1.50 -7.59
N GLY A 33 8.39 -1.77 -8.41
CA GLY A 33 9.62 -0.98 -8.45
C GLY A 33 10.90 -1.80 -8.52
N ASP A 34 12.00 -1.11 -8.77
CA ASP A 34 13.34 -1.69 -8.74
C ASP A 34 14.01 -1.58 -7.35
N TYR A 35 13.40 -0.84 -6.41
CA TYR A 35 13.87 -0.59 -5.05
C TYR A 35 15.24 0.10 -4.98
N LYS A 36 15.66 0.74 -6.07
CA LYS A 36 16.93 1.48 -6.18
C LYS A 36 16.70 2.90 -6.66
N THR A 37 15.82 3.07 -7.64
CA THR A 37 15.51 4.36 -8.25
C THR A 37 14.06 4.76 -8.02
N TRP A 38 13.16 3.79 -7.87
CA TRP A 38 11.75 4.05 -7.59
C TRP A 38 11.03 2.89 -6.88
N ILE A 39 9.93 3.24 -6.24
CA ILE A 39 8.95 2.30 -5.67
C ILE A 39 7.54 2.90 -5.77
N GLY A 40 6.56 2.06 -6.06
CA GLY A 40 5.15 2.44 -6.04
C GLY A 40 4.25 1.33 -5.50
N VAL A 41 3.04 1.72 -5.12
CA VAL A 41 2.04 0.81 -4.55
C VAL A 41 0.65 1.43 -4.64
N TYR A 42 -0.38 0.59 -4.78
CA TYR A 42 -1.75 1.04 -4.58
C TYR A 42 -2.07 1.10 -3.08
N ALA A 43 -2.66 2.21 -2.66
CA ALA A 43 -3.09 2.42 -1.28
C ALA A 43 -4.47 3.04 -1.24
N ARG A 44 -5.19 2.80 -0.15
CA ARG A 44 -6.54 3.33 0.10
C ARG A 44 -6.56 4.18 1.37
N PRO A 45 -7.54 5.08 1.54
CA PRO A 45 -7.76 5.72 2.83
C PRO A 45 -8.00 4.68 3.93
N GLU A 46 -7.48 4.93 5.13
CA GLU A 46 -7.55 3.98 6.25
C GLU A 46 -9.00 3.68 6.71
N ASP A 47 -9.92 4.62 6.46
CA ASP A 47 -11.34 4.52 6.82
C ASP A 47 -12.23 3.89 5.72
N LYS A 48 -11.63 3.46 4.59
CA LYS A 48 -12.28 2.78 3.47
C LYS A 48 -11.95 1.29 3.46
N PRO A 49 -12.82 0.41 2.95
CA PRO A 49 -12.53 -1.01 2.88
C PRO A 49 -11.42 -1.32 1.87
N THR A 50 -10.69 -2.42 2.10
CA THR A 50 -9.82 -3.03 1.08
C THR A 50 -10.64 -3.50 -0.12
N TYR A 51 -10.08 -3.41 -1.33
CA TYR A 51 -10.69 -4.01 -2.51
C TYR A 51 -10.40 -5.52 -2.59
N LEU A 52 -9.34 -5.98 -1.92
CA LEU A 52 -8.95 -7.38 -1.83
C LEU A 52 -10.01 -8.25 -1.14
N ASP A 53 -9.81 -9.55 -1.13
CA ASP A 53 -10.69 -10.40 -0.33
C ASP A 53 -10.52 -10.10 1.17
N PRO A 54 -11.63 -9.96 1.90
CA PRO A 54 -11.57 -9.57 3.30
C PRO A 54 -10.85 -10.66 4.10
N ALA A 55 -9.75 -10.29 4.76
CA ALA A 55 -9.00 -11.19 5.63
C ALA A 55 -9.67 -11.31 7.01
N THR A 56 -10.47 -10.31 7.40
CA THR A 56 -11.14 -10.21 8.70
C THR A 56 -12.64 -9.97 8.56
N SER A 57 -13.38 -10.21 9.65
CA SER A 57 -14.80 -9.87 9.72
C SER A 57 -15.05 -8.36 9.63
N GLU A 58 -14.11 -7.54 10.09
CA GLU A 58 -14.16 -6.08 9.97
C GLU A 58 -14.03 -5.63 8.51
N ASP A 59 -13.07 -6.20 7.76
CA ASP A 59 -12.93 -5.93 6.32
C ASP A 59 -14.22 -6.29 5.58
N ALA A 60 -14.80 -7.46 5.88
CA ALA A 60 -16.05 -7.90 5.27
C ALA A 60 -17.22 -6.96 5.61
N TYR A 61 -17.30 -6.50 6.86
CA TYR A 61 -18.30 -5.52 7.29
C TYR A 61 -18.16 -4.20 6.54
N LEU A 62 -16.95 -3.64 6.47
CA LEU A 62 -16.68 -2.39 5.77
C LEU A 62 -16.97 -2.54 4.26
N GLN A 63 -16.51 -3.61 3.62
CA GLN A 63 -16.81 -3.85 2.20
C GLN A 63 -18.32 -3.85 1.93
N ASN A 64 -19.10 -4.53 2.77
CA ASN A 64 -20.55 -4.58 2.63
C ASN A 64 -21.22 -3.23 2.89
N LYS A 65 -20.75 -2.47 3.89
CA LYS A 65 -21.26 -1.13 4.23
C LYS A 65 -21.14 -0.15 3.06
N TYR A 66 -20.06 -0.22 2.28
CA TYR A 66 -19.79 0.70 1.18
C TYR A 66 -20.24 0.18 -0.19
N ARG A 67 -20.95 -0.97 -0.28
CA ARG A 67 -21.44 -1.47 -1.58
C ARG A 67 -22.40 -0.48 -2.23
N ILE A 68 -22.29 -0.37 -3.54
CA ILE A 68 -23.25 0.32 -4.40
C ILE A 68 -23.79 -0.71 -5.38
N ASP A 69 -25.12 -0.86 -5.43
CA ASP A 69 -25.82 -1.82 -6.29
C ASP A 69 -25.29 -3.27 -6.21
N GLY A 70 -24.83 -3.67 -5.02
CA GLY A 70 -24.29 -5.00 -4.78
C GLY A 70 -22.82 -5.19 -5.17
N PHE A 71 -22.14 -4.17 -5.72
CA PHE A 71 -20.73 -4.24 -6.11
C PHE A 71 -19.80 -3.67 -5.04
N LYS A 72 -18.66 -4.34 -4.83
CA LYS A 72 -17.55 -3.78 -4.03
C LYS A 72 -17.06 -2.50 -4.71
N GLN A 73 -16.72 -1.51 -3.91
CA GLN A 73 -16.15 -0.25 -4.40
C GLN A 73 -14.64 -0.31 -4.30
N ASP A 74 -13.97 0.28 -5.29
CA ASP A 74 -12.53 0.44 -5.28
C ASP A 74 -12.19 1.87 -4.85
N PHE A 75 -11.40 1.99 -3.80
CA PHE A 75 -10.95 3.26 -3.22
C PHE A 75 -9.44 3.43 -3.32
N VAL A 76 -8.76 2.55 -4.06
CA VAL A 76 -7.31 2.59 -4.16
C VAL A 76 -6.86 3.67 -5.14
N GLU A 77 -5.75 4.30 -4.79
CA GLU A 77 -5.03 5.27 -5.62
C GLU A 77 -3.59 4.78 -5.76
N TRP A 78 -2.95 5.10 -6.89
CA TRP A 78 -1.54 4.80 -7.12
C TRP A 78 -0.66 5.85 -6.46
N PHE A 79 0.34 5.39 -5.71
CA PHE A 79 1.39 6.23 -5.14
C PHE A 79 2.75 5.75 -5.64
N GLU A 80 3.64 6.70 -5.93
CA GLU A 80 4.98 6.44 -6.43
C GLU A 80 5.96 7.46 -5.87
N TRP A 81 7.16 6.99 -5.57
CA TRP A 81 8.26 7.80 -5.06
C TRP A 81 9.57 7.43 -5.74
N SER A 82 10.45 8.42 -5.87
CA SER A 82 11.86 8.19 -6.20
C SER A 82 12.63 7.74 -4.96
N ILE A 83 13.70 6.99 -5.20
CA ILE A 83 14.63 6.53 -4.17
C ILE A 83 16.01 7.14 -4.47
N GLU A 84 16.60 7.77 -3.46
CA GLU A 84 17.96 8.31 -3.52
C GLU A 84 18.75 7.76 -2.33
N ASP A 85 19.90 7.12 -2.61
CA ASP A 85 20.78 6.51 -1.59
C ASP A 85 20.05 5.62 -0.56
N GLY A 86 19.01 4.90 -1.00
CA GLY A 86 18.21 4.02 -0.13
C GLY A 86 17.14 4.74 0.70
N VAL A 87 16.86 6.02 0.40
CA VAL A 87 15.85 6.83 1.09
C VAL A 87 14.74 7.20 0.12
N VAL A 88 13.49 6.92 0.53
CA VAL A 88 12.29 7.30 -0.20
C VAL A 88 12.09 8.82 -0.09
N GLN A 89 12.00 9.50 -1.24
CA GLN A 89 11.81 10.94 -1.29
C GLN A 89 10.31 11.27 -1.29
N SER A 90 9.87 12.10 -0.34
CA SER A 90 8.46 12.49 -0.14
C SER A 90 8.16 13.91 -0.61
#